data_AF-A0A3D0CZE7-F1
#
_entry.id   AF-A0A3D0CZE7-F1
#
_cell.length_a   1.000
_cell.length_b   1.000
_cell.length_c   1.000
_cell.angle_alpha   90.00
_cell.angle_beta   90.00
_cell.angle_gamma   90.00
#
_symmetry.space_group_name_H-M   'P 1'
#
loop_
_entity.id
_entity.type
_entity.pdbx_description
1 polymer ?
#
loop_
_entity_poly.entity_id
_entity_poly.type
_entity_poly.pdbx_seq_one_letter_code
_entity_poly.pdbx_strand_id
1 'polypeptide(L)'
;AAAETAGVPAVHTRVGTMFCTFFTEHPVRDYASAKRSDLARYARFFHALLERGVYLAPSQFEAGFTSLAHDGEAIDATLAAAEIAFRAA
;
A
#
# COMPACT_ATOMS: atom_id res chain seq x y z
N ALA A 1 -8.52 -7.14 -2.82
CA ALA A 1 -9.78 -6.37 -2.92
C ALA A 1 -9.58 -5.03 -3.63
N ALA A 2 -9.21 -3.92 -2.95
CA ALA A 2 -9.18 -2.58 -3.59
C ALA A 2 -8.26 -2.47 -4.83
N ALA A 3 -7.05 -3.02 -4.77
CA ALA A 3 -6.13 -3.06 -5.90
C ALA A 3 -6.70 -3.88 -7.09
N GLU A 4 -7.31 -5.03 -6.80
CA GLU A 4 -7.93 -5.90 -7.81
C GLU A 4 -9.13 -5.20 -8.48
N THR A 5 -10.00 -4.55 -7.70
CA THR A 5 -11.12 -3.75 -8.22
C THR A 5 -10.65 -2.61 -9.11
N ALA A 6 -9.50 -2.00 -8.80
CA ALA A 6 -8.89 -0.96 -9.63
C ALA A 6 -8.13 -1.50 -10.85
N GLY A 7 -8.02 -2.83 -11.01
CA GLY A 7 -7.22 -3.44 -12.08
C GLY A 7 -5.72 -3.17 -11.93
N VAL A 8 -5.25 -2.92 -10.71
CA VAL A 8 -3.86 -2.61 -10.41
C VAL A 8 -3.15 -3.81 -9.84
N PRO A 9 -2.13 -4.36 -10.55
CA PRO A 9 -1.34 -5.44 -10.01
C PRO A 9 -0.56 -5.01 -8.76
N ALA A 10 -0.85 -5.69 -7.66
CA ALA A 10 -0.13 -5.50 -6.41
C ALA A 10 -0.10 -6.80 -5.61
N VAL A 11 1.02 -7.03 -4.93
CA VAL A 11 1.19 -8.11 -3.96
C VAL A 11 1.17 -7.50 -2.56
N HIS A 12 0.21 -7.94 -1.74
CA HIS A 12 0.13 -7.55 -0.34
C HIS A 12 0.72 -8.65 0.54
N THR A 13 1.61 -8.29 1.46
CA THR A 13 2.23 -9.21 2.42
C THR A 13 1.99 -8.73 3.84
N ARG A 14 1.75 -9.65 4.78
CA ARG A 14 1.49 -9.32 6.19
C ARG A 14 2.17 -10.32 7.13
N VAL A 15 2.76 -9.81 8.21
CA VAL A 15 3.24 -10.60 9.36
C VAL A 15 2.81 -9.89 10.64
N GLY A 16 1.89 -10.48 11.39
CA GLY A 16 1.28 -9.79 12.54
C GLY A 16 0.59 -8.49 12.12
N THR A 17 0.97 -7.37 12.73
CA THR A 17 0.50 -6.01 12.43
C THR A 17 1.34 -5.27 11.39
N MET A 18 2.43 -5.88 10.91
CA MET A 18 3.27 -5.32 9.84
C MET A 18 2.70 -5.73 8.49
N PHE A 19 2.62 -4.78 7.57
CA PHE A 19 2.14 -5.04 6.21
C PHE A 19 2.94 -4.28 5.16
N CYS A 20 3.01 -4.82 3.94
CA CYS A 20 3.59 -4.14 2.78
C CYS A 20 2.67 -4.32 1.57
N THR A 21 2.68 -3.34 0.67
CA THR A 21 2.00 -3.42 -0.63
C THR A 21 3.03 -3.16 -1.72
N PHE A 22 3.36 -4.20 -2.49
CA PHE A 22 4.32 -4.17 -3.58
C PHE A 22 3.61 -4.05 -4.92
N PHE A 23 3.90 -2.99 -5.69
CA PHE A 23 3.32 -2.82 -7.03
C PHE A 23 4.02 -3.71 -8.06
N THR A 24 3.63 -4.98 -8.10
CA THR A 24 4.16 -6.00 -9.00
C THR A 24 3.14 -7.12 -9.19
N GLU A 25 3.25 -7.86 -10.30
CA GLU A 25 2.45 -9.06 -10.58
C GLU A 25 3.06 -10.34 -9.99
N HIS A 26 4.32 -10.27 -9.55
CA HIS A 26 5.06 -11.45 -9.12
C HIS A 26 5.18 -11.55 -7.60
N PRO A 27 5.18 -12.77 -7.03
CA PRO A 27 5.40 -12.95 -5.60
C PRO A 27 6.68 -12.27 -5.11
N VAL A 28 6.59 -11.63 -3.94
CA VAL A 28 7.72 -11.00 -3.25
C VAL A 28 8.11 -11.88 -2.06
N ARG A 29 9.31 -12.46 -2.12
CA ARG A 29 9.84 -13.40 -1.12
C ARG A 29 11.25 -13.06 -0.65
N ASP A 30 11.88 -12.09 -1.29
CA ASP A 30 13.25 -11.66 -1.04
C ASP A 30 13.46 -10.24 -1.57
N TYR A 31 14.64 -9.68 -1.33
CA TYR A 31 14.97 -8.34 -1.79
C TYR A 31 15.01 -8.22 -3.33
N ALA A 32 15.48 -9.27 -4.02
CA ALA A 32 15.55 -9.25 -5.48
C ALA A 32 14.17 -9.16 -6.12
N SER A 33 13.17 -9.83 -5.55
CA SER A 33 11.77 -9.77 -5.97
C SER A 33 11.09 -8.46 -5.60
N ALA A 34 11.38 -7.90 -4.41
CA ALA A 34 10.86 -6.58 -4.02
C ALA A 34 11.34 -5.48 -4.97
N LYS A 35 12.61 -5.53 -5.41
CA LYS A 35 13.17 -4.54 -6.36
C LYS A 35 12.50 -4.51 -7.74
N ARG A 36 11.66 -5.50 -8.07
CA ARG A 36 10.90 -5.52 -9.33
C ARG A 36 9.60 -4.71 -9.26
N SER A 37 9.29 -4.08 -8.12
CA SER A 37 8.11 -3.26 -7.98
C SER A 37 8.19 -1.96 -8.79
N ASP A 38 7.04 -1.52 -9.30
CA ASP A 38 6.85 -0.25 -9.99
C ASP A 38 6.89 0.92 -8.99
N LEU A 39 8.07 1.55 -8.89
CA LEU A 39 8.32 2.64 -7.96
C LEU A 39 7.54 3.92 -8.32
N ALA A 40 7.29 4.17 -9.60
CA ALA A 40 6.55 5.34 -10.05
C ALA A 40 5.08 5.21 -9.68
N ARG A 41 4.52 4.00 -9.79
CA ARG A 41 3.17 3.68 -9.33
C ARG A 41 3.05 3.78 -7.82
N TYR A 42 4.02 3.26 -7.06
CA TYR A 42 4.06 3.46 -5.62
C TYR A 42 4.06 4.94 -5.24
N ALA A 43 4.86 5.76 -5.91
CA ALA A 43 4.92 7.20 -5.63
C ALA A 43 3.55 7.88 -5.85
N ARG A 44 2.84 7.57 -6.94
CA ARG A 44 1.48 8.09 -7.19
C ARG A 44 0.49 7.64 -6.11
N PHE A 45 0.52 6.36 -5.75
CA PHE A 45 -0.30 5.81 -4.68
C PHE A 45 -0.04 6.50 -3.33
N PHE A 46 1.24 6.66 -2.96
CA PHE A 46 1.66 7.34 -1.74
C PHE A 46 1.15 8.79 -1.71
N HIS A 47 1.36 9.56 -2.77
CA HIS A 47 0.89 10.95 -2.82
C HIS A 47 -0.63 11.04 -2.78
N ALA A 48 -1.35 10.15 -3.45
CA ALA A 48 -2.81 10.12 -3.40
C ALA A 48 -3.34 9.80 -1.98
N LEU A 49 -2.69 8.90 -1.24
CA LEU A 49 -3.01 8.67 0.17
C LEU A 49 -2.69 9.88 1.05
N LEU A 50 -1.52 10.49 0.84
CA LEU A 50 -1.07 11.65 1.61
C LEU A 50 -2.02 12.84 1.45
N GLU A 51 -2.47 13.12 0.23
CA GLU A 51 -3.49 14.14 -0.07
C GLU A 51 -4.82 13.89 0.64
N ARG A 52 -5.08 12.64 1.06
CA ARG A 52 -6.29 12.20 1.76
C ARG A 52 -6.07 12.02 3.27
N GLY A 53 -4.94 12.48 3.79
CA GLY A 53 -4.62 12.43 5.21
C GLY A 53 -4.06 11.09 5.71
N VAL A 54 -3.73 10.16 4.81
CA VAL A 54 -3.11 8.88 5.18
C VAL A 54 -1.61 8.94 4.89
N TYR A 55 -0.80 9.02 5.94
CA TYR A 55 0.65 9.02 5.83
C TYR A 55 1.21 7.61 5.94
N LEU A 56 1.57 7.01 4.81
CA LEU A 56 2.41 5.81 4.77
C LEU A 56 3.90 6.18 4.74
N ALA A 57 4.78 5.19 4.85
CA ALA A 57 6.19 5.41 4.61
C ALA A 57 6.41 5.90 3.16
N PRO A 58 7.27 6.89 2.89
CA PRO A 58 7.53 7.40 1.54
C PRO A 58 8.49 6.48 0.75
N SER A 59 8.29 5.16 0.81
CA SER A 59 9.15 4.16 0.17
C SER A 59 8.42 2.85 -0.08
N GLN A 60 8.53 2.34 -1.31
CA GLN A 60 8.02 1.01 -1.70
C GLN A 60 8.63 -0.13 -0.85
N PHE A 61 9.81 0.10 -0.26
CA PHE A 61 10.54 -0.93 0.47
C PHE A 61 10.32 -0.89 1.98
N GLU A 62 9.39 -0.07 2.45
CA GLU A 62 9.06 0.05 3.87
C GLU A 62 7.73 -0.64 4.22
N ALA A 63 7.67 -1.10 5.46
CA ALA A 63 6.45 -1.66 6.03
C ALA A 63 5.54 -0.56 6.59
N GLY A 64 4.23 -0.78 6.49
CA GLY A 64 3.24 -0.12 7.32
C GLY A 64 3.13 -0.81 8.68
N PHE A 65 2.84 -0.02 9.71
CA PHE A 65 2.71 -0.48 11.09
C PHE A 65 1.40 0.02 11.69
N THR A 66 0.59 -0.90 12.21
CA THR A 66 -0.61 -0.54 12.98
C THR A 66 -0.25 -0.39 14.45
N SER A 67 -0.62 0.74 15.06
CA SER A 67 -0.49 0.97 16.50
C SER A 67 -1.82 0.75 17.23
N LEU A 68 -1.79 0.69 18.56
CA LEU A 68 -3.00 0.61 19.40
C LEU A 68 -3.88 1.87 19.34
N ALA A 69 -3.39 2.97 18.78
CA ALA A 69 -4.15 4.20 18.60
C ALA A 69 -5.00 4.18 17.31
N HIS A 70 -4.77 3.24 16.41
CA HIS A 70 -5.58 3.08 15.22
C HIS A 70 -6.87 2.34 15.60
N ASP A 71 -7.99 3.05 15.54
CA ASP A 71 -9.33 2.50 15.75
C ASP A 71 -10.01 2.11 14.44
N GLY A 72 -11.23 1.59 14.52
CA GLY A 72 -11.99 1.17 13.35
C GLY A 72 -12.24 2.31 12.35
N GLU A 73 -12.50 3.52 12.84
CA GLU A 73 -12.73 4.69 12.01
C GLU A 73 -11.50 5.08 11.20
N ALA A 74 -10.32 5.09 11.84
CA ALA A 74 -9.05 5.34 11.15
C ALA A 74 -8.77 4.27 10.08
N ILE A 75 -9.09 3.00 10.36
CA ILE A 75 -8.93 1.90 9.39
C ILE A 75 -9.89 2.08 8.21
N ASP A 76 -11.17 2.34 8.45
CA ASP A 76 -12.17 2.51 7.41
C ASP A 76 -11.86 3.71 6.51
N ALA A 77 -11.45 4.84 7.10
CA ALA A 77 -10.98 6.02 6.36
C ALA A 77 -9.76 5.70 5.49
N THR A 78 -8.82 4.90 6.02
CA THR A 78 -7.63 4.46 5.28
C THR A 78 -7.99 3.57 4.09
N LEU A 79 -8.93 2.64 4.27
CA LEU A 79 -9.40 1.77 3.20
C LEU A 79 -10.11 2.56 2.09
N ALA A 80 -10.98 3.50 2.45
CA ALA A 80 -11.67 4.37 1.49
C ALA A 80 -10.67 5.24 0.69
N ALA A 81 -9.65 5.79 1.36
CA ALA A 81 -8.57 6.53 0.69
C ALA A 81 -7.77 5.62 -0.24
N ALA A 82 -7.46 4.39 0.18
CA ALA A 82 -6.70 3.43 -0.63
C ALA A 82 -7.44 3.03 -1.91
N GLU A 83 -8.76 2.83 -1.86
CA GLU A 83 -9.55 2.54 -3.07
C GLU A 83 -9.41 3.63 -4.14
N ILE A 84 -9.40 4.90 -3.73
CA ILE A 84 -9.17 6.02 -4.64
C ILE A 84 -7.71 6.08 -5.08
N ALA A 85 -6.77 5.90 -4.16
CA ALA A 85 -5.35 5.96 -4.44
C ALA A 85 -4.90 4.88 -5.43
N PHE A 86 -5.46 3.66 -5.36
CA PHE A 86 -5.18 2.62 -6.35
C PHE A 86 -5.60 3.02 -7.76
N ARG A 87 -6.71 3.75 -7.94
CA ARG A 87 -7.11 4.22 -9.28
C ARG A 87 -6.21 5.32 -9.83
N ALA A 88 -5.51 6.06 -8.95
CA ALA A 88 -4.50 7.05 -9.33
C ALA A 88 -3.10 6.42 -9.52
N ALA A 89 -2.92 5.16 -9.11
CA ALA A 89 -1.65 4.45 -9.10
C ALA A 89 -1.32 3.88 -10.48
#